data_AF-A0A9D7IW74-F1
#
_entry.id   AF-A0A9D7IW74-F1
#
_cell.length_a   1.000
_cell.length_b   1.000
_cell.length_c   1.000
_cell.angle_alpha   90.00
_cell.angle_beta   90.00
_cell.angle_gamma   90.00
#
_symmetry.space_group_name_H-M   'P 1'
#
loop_
_entity.id
_entity.type
_entity.pdbx_description
1 polymer ?
#
loop_
_entity_poly.entity_id
_entity_poly.type
_entity_poly.pdbx_seq_one_letter_code
_entity_poly.pdbx_strand_id
1 'polypeptide(L)'
;MTYNYKLVGKSENAQNADNPNALTMIKINSNLEKLGKQMIEGVECEGTRITTTLPAGAIGNENPIQTIHENWVSTDLKMTILTKHTDPRFGETTYRVININRAEPDPGLFTVPSDYKIQEGGPGGPGNFIFKGEKVPGGDDIQIIRRERPNQR
;
A
#
# COMPACT_ATOMS: atom_id res chain seq x y z
N MET A 1 -8.71 -12.25 2.09
CA MET A 1 -8.24 -11.19 1.19
C MET A 1 -9.07 -11.21 -0.08
N THR A 2 -9.71 -10.10 -0.43
CA THR A 2 -10.50 -9.95 -1.66
C THR A 2 -9.61 -9.32 -2.72
N TYR A 3 -9.36 -10.02 -3.82
CA TYR A 3 -8.61 -9.45 -4.95
C TYR A 3 -9.55 -8.65 -5.83
N ASN A 4 -9.42 -7.33 -5.82
CA ASN A 4 -10.17 -6.43 -6.68
C ASN A 4 -9.52 -6.42 -8.07
N TYR A 5 -10.20 -6.98 -9.06
CA TYR A 5 -9.82 -6.84 -10.46
C TYR A 5 -10.78 -5.84 -11.12
N LYS A 6 -10.25 -4.75 -11.68
CA LYS A 6 -11.00 -3.88 -12.59
C LYS A 6 -10.81 -4.41 -14.01
N LEU A 7 -11.87 -4.93 -14.62
CA LEU A 7 -11.88 -5.23 -16.06
C LEU A 7 -12.40 -4.01 -16.80
N VAL A 8 -11.55 -3.44 -17.67
CA VAL A 8 -11.96 -2.44 -18.66
C VAL A 8 -11.97 -3.17 -20.00
N GLY A 9 -13.16 -3.53 -20.50
CA GLY A 9 -13.29 -4.29 -21.75
C GLY A 9 -14.73 -4.54 -22.17
N LYS A 10 -15.02 -4.18 -23.43
CA LYS A 10 -16.28 -3.93 -24.14
C LYS A 10 -17.33 -5.07 -24.11
N SER A 11 -18.60 -4.65 -24.05
CA SER A 11 -19.81 -5.47 -24.18
C SER A 11 -19.98 -6.07 -25.58
N GLU A 12 -20.26 -7.38 -25.68
CA GLU A 12 -21.05 -7.91 -26.78
C GLU A 12 -22.13 -8.87 -26.23
N ASN A 13 -23.37 -8.53 -26.59
CA ASN A 13 -24.65 -9.19 -26.30
C ASN A 13 -25.25 -9.06 -24.89
N ALA A 14 -25.90 -7.92 -24.66
CA ALA A 14 -27.07 -7.83 -23.79
C ALA A 14 -28.21 -7.15 -24.56
N GLN A 15 -29.29 -7.89 -24.83
CA GLN A 15 -30.57 -7.30 -25.20
C GLN A 15 -31.12 -6.53 -23.99
N ASN A 16 -30.66 -5.28 -23.81
CA ASN A 16 -31.31 -4.15 -23.13
C ASN A 16 -30.31 -3.00 -23.05
N ALA A 17 -30.35 -2.09 -24.03
CA ALA A 17 -29.34 -1.08 -24.30
C ALA A 17 -29.51 0.27 -23.55
N ASP A 18 -30.38 0.34 -22.53
CA ASP A 18 -30.79 1.64 -21.95
C ASP A 18 -30.40 1.84 -20.47
N ASN A 19 -29.37 1.16 -19.95
CA ASN A 19 -28.81 1.49 -18.64
C ASN A 19 -27.27 1.67 -18.67
N PRO A 20 -26.76 2.92 -18.61
CA PRO A 20 -25.32 3.19 -18.61
C PRO A 20 -24.58 2.70 -17.35
N ASN A 21 -25.29 2.17 -16.34
CA ASN A 21 -24.72 1.67 -15.08
C ASN A 21 -24.86 0.14 -14.88
N ALA A 22 -25.21 -0.62 -15.92
CA ALA A 22 -25.22 -2.09 -15.81
C ALA A 22 -23.78 -2.63 -15.77
N LEU A 23 -23.22 -2.79 -14.57
CA LEU A 23 -21.98 -3.53 -14.34
C LEU A 23 -22.15 -4.95 -14.85
N THR A 24 -21.57 -5.27 -16.01
CA THR A 24 -21.53 -6.65 -16.53
C THR A 24 -20.70 -7.48 -15.57
N MET A 25 -21.36 -8.27 -14.72
CA MET A 25 -20.70 -9.16 -13.76
C MET A 25 -20.11 -10.35 -14.53
N ILE A 26 -18.85 -10.24 -14.96
CA ILE A 26 -18.11 -11.39 -15.44
C ILE A 26 -17.93 -12.34 -14.25
N LYS A 27 -18.62 -13.48 -14.30
CA LYS A 27 -18.47 -14.57 -13.32
C LYS A 27 -17.08 -15.17 -13.47
N ILE A 28 -16.15 -14.72 -12.63
CA ILE A 28 -14.86 -15.39 -12.43
C ILE A 28 -15.05 -16.61 -11.54
N ASN A 29 -14.43 -17.72 -11.92
CA ASN A 29 -14.37 -18.89 -11.06
C ASN A 29 -13.09 -18.83 -10.23
N SER A 30 -13.22 -18.85 -8.91
CA SER A 30 -12.09 -18.91 -7.99
C SER A 30 -12.08 -20.23 -7.23
N ASN A 31 -10.97 -20.94 -7.23
CA ASN A 31 -10.74 -22.13 -6.44
C ASN A 31 -9.69 -21.83 -5.36
N LEU A 32 -10.00 -22.16 -4.10
CA LEU A 32 -9.06 -22.08 -2.99
C LEU A 32 -8.65 -23.50 -2.60
N GLU A 33 -7.35 -23.73 -2.61
CA GLU A 33 -6.71 -24.99 -2.26
C GLU A 33 -5.79 -24.77 -1.04
N LYS A 34 -5.83 -25.69 -0.08
CA LYS A 34 -4.86 -25.71 1.03
C LYS A 34 -3.70 -26.62 0.62
N LEU A 35 -2.50 -26.07 0.54
CA LEU A 35 -1.28 -26.80 0.16
C LEU A 35 -0.67 -27.57 1.35
N GLY A 36 -1.13 -27.29 2.56
CA GLY A 36 -0.63 -27.92 3.79
C GLY A 36 0.55 -27.15 4.39
N LYS A 37 1.41 -27.87 5.11
CA LYS A 37 2.55 -27.30 5.83
C LYS A 37 3.85 -27.58 5.08
N GLN A 38 4.74 -26.59 5.06
CA GLN A 38 6.08 -26.70 4.48
C GLN A 38 7.07 -25.87 5.28
N MET A 39 8.31 -26.37 5.40
CA MET A 39 9.42 -25.59 5.95
C MET A 39 9.99 -24.67 4.87
N ILE A 40 10.05 -23.36 5.13
CA ILE A 40 10.61 -22.34 4.24
C ILE A 40 11.55 -21.46 5.08
N GLU A 41 12.80 -21.30 4.66
CA GLU A 41 13.82 -20.55 5.43
C GLU A 41 13.97 -21.00 6.89
N GLY A 42 13.76 -22.29 7.17
CA GLY A 42 13.84 -22.83 8.53
C GLY A 42 12.64 -22.53 9.43
N VAL A 43 11.57 -21.90 8.90
CA VAL A 43 10.31 -21.69 9.62
C VAL A 43 9.17 -22.53 9.05
N GLU A 44 8.30 -23.06 9.91
CA GLU A 44 7.09 -23.77 9.48
C GLU A 44 6.10 -22.76 8.89
N CYS A 45 5.65 -23.03 7.67
CA CYS A 45 4.69 -22.23 6.93
C CYS A 45 3.49 -23.06 6.49
N GLU A 46 2.31 -22.47 6.51
CA GLU A 46 1.09 -23.01 5.92
C GLU A 46 0.82 -22.35 4.57
N GLY A 47 0.67 -23.19 3.54
CA GLY A 47 0.45 -22.77 2.17
C GLY A 47 -1.02 -22.77 1.78
N THR A 48 -1.44 -21.72 1.09
CA THR A 48 -2.74 -21.61 0.43
C THR A 48 -2.54 -21.19 -1.01
N ARG A 49 -3.29 -21.80 -1.93
CA ARG A 49 -3.30 -21.45 -3.34
C ARG A 49 -4.69 -20.98 -3.72
N ILE A 50 -4.76 -19.91 -4.49
CA ILE A 50 -5.97 -19.40 -5.11
C ILE A 50 -5.76 -19.42 -6.62
N THR A 51 -6.58 -20.19 -7.32
CA THR A 51 -6.60 -20.22 -8.79
C THR A 51 -7.85 -19.50 -9.25
N THR A 52 -7.66 -18.44 -10.04
CA THR A 52 -8.75 -17.65 -10.62
C THR A 52 -8.79 -17.87 -12.13
N THR A 53 -9.93 -18.34 -12.63
CA THR A 53 -10.14 -18.60 -14.06
C THR A 53 -11.05 -17.53 -14.65
N LEU A 54 -10.49 -16.77 -15.59
CA LEU A 54 -11.20 -15.85 -16.45
C LEU A 54 -11.61 -16.60 -17.73
N PRO A 55 -12.92 -16.70 -18.06
CA PRO A 55 -13.35 -17.46 -19.23
C PRO A 55 -12.89 -16.81 -20.55
N ALA A 56 -12.92 -17.60 -21.64
CA ALA A 56 -12.69 -17.07 -22.99
C ALA A 56 -13.71 -15.97 -23.31
N GLY A 57 -13.28 -14.96 -24.07
CA GLY A 57 -14.08 -13.81 -24.51
C GLY A 57 -14.30 -12.73 -23.44
N ALA A 58 -13.95 -12.97 -22.18
CA ALA A 58 -14.24 -12.04 -21.07
C ALA A 58 -13.52 -10.70 -21.19
N ILE A 59 -12.33 -10.68 -21.79
CA ILE A 59 -11.56 -9.46 -22.05
C ILE A 59 -11.05 -9.41 -23.51
N GLY A 60 -11.73 -10.11 -24.42
CA GLY A 60 -11.24 -10.32 -25.79
C GLY A 60 -10.12 -11.37 -25.89
N ASN A 61 -9.97 -12.24 -24.88
CA ASN A 61 -9.07 -13.39 -24.90
C ASN A 61 -9.71 -14.59 -25.62
N GLU A 62 -8.97 -15.26 -26.50
CA GLU A 62 -9.50 -16.44 -27.21
C GLU A 62 -9.59 -17.70 -26.32
N ASN A 63 -8.69 -17.82 -25.34
CA ASN A 63 -8.62 -18.95 -24.40
C ASN A 63 -8.83 -18.50 -22.95
N PRO A 64 -9.35 -19.36 -22.04
CA PRO A 64 -9.45 -19.04 -20.63
C PRO A 64 -8.09 -18.71 -20.01
N ILE A 65 -8.03 -17.66 -19.21
CA ILE A 65 -6.82 -17.22 -18.51
C ILE A 65 -6.90 -17.68 -17.07
N GLN A 66 -5.88 -18.42 -16.63
CA GLN A 66 -5.75 -18.89 -15.26
C GLN A 66 -4.67 -18.09 -14.55
N THR A 67 -5.05 -17.40 -13.49
CA THR A 67 -4.14 -16.68 -12.61
C THR A 67 -4.00 -17.47 -11.32
N ILE A 68 -2.76 -17.78 -10.92
CA ILE A 68 -2.45 -18.54 -9.72
C ILE A 68 -1.81 -17.62 -8.69
N HIS A 69 -2.28 -17.67 -7.45
CA HIS A 69 -1.71 -16.95 -6.33
C HIS A 69 -1.46 -17.91 -5.17
N GLU A 70 -0.20 -18.09 -4.81
CA GLU A 70 0.23 -18.90 -3.68
C GLU A 70 0.69 -17.99 -2.55
N ASN A 71 0.25 -18.28 -1.32
CA ASN A 71 0.64 -17.57 -0.12
C ASN A 71 1.05 -18.57 0.95
N TRP A 72 2.26 -18.40 1.48
CA TRP A 72 2.85 -19.20 2.55
C TRP A 72 3.07 -18.34 3.78
N VAL A 73 2.33 -18.65 4.84
CA VAL A 73 2.31 -17.89 6.09
C VAL A 73 2.97 -18.69 7.19
N SER A 74 3.96 -18.11 7.87
CA SER A 74 4.58 -18.77 9.02
C SER A 74 3.65 -18.80 10.23
N THR A 75 3.47 -19.98 10.81
CA THR A 75 2.65 -20.16 12.02
C THR A 75 3.32 -19.58 13.27
N ASP A 76 4.65 -19.48 13.27
CA ASP A 76 5.45 -18.98 14.39
C ASP A 76 5.60 -17.45 14.32
N LEU A 77 6.03 -16.92 13.17
CA LEU A 77 6.25 -15.49 12.97
C LEU A 77 4.97 -14.70 12.65
N LYS A 78 3.85 -15.40 12.38
CA LYS A 78 2.54 -14.81 12.01
C LYS A 78 2.62 -13.86 10.81
N MET A 79 3.53 -14.11 9.88
CA MET A 79 3.74 -13.30 8.68
C MET A 79 3.90 -14.16 7.43
N THR A 80 3.68 -13.56 6.26
CA THR A 80 3.95 -14.19 4.97
C THR A 80 5.45 -14.29 4.70
N ILE A 81 5.91 -15.49 4.39
CA ILE A 81 7.31 -15.80 4.06
C ILE A 81 7.51 -15.91 2.55
N LEU A 82 6.52 -16.46 1.84
CA LEU A 82 6.58 -16.62 0.39
C LEU A 82 5.22 -16.28 -0.22
N THR A 83 5.23 -15.45 -1.26
CA THR A 83 4.10 -15.24 -2.15
C THR A 83 4.56 -15.46 -3.58
N LYS A 84 3.81 -16.24 -4.34
CA LYS A 84 4.05 -16.45 -5.76
C LYS A 84 2.78 -16.12 -6.52
N HIS A 85 2.89 -15.21 -7.47
CA HIS A 85 1.80 -14.80 -8.33
C HIS A 85 2.17 -15.07 -9.78
N THR A 86 1.36 -15.87 -10.47
CA THR A 86 1.58 -16.22 -11.86
C THR A 86 0.35 -15.80 -12.66
N ASP A 87 0.53 -14.84 -13.57
CA ASP A 87 -0.49 -14.40 -14.51
C ASP A 87 0.07 -14.48 -15.94
N PRO A 88 -0.54 -15.27 -16.85
CA PRO A 88 -0.09 -15.38 -18.23
C PRO A 88 0.01 -14.06 -19.00
N ARG A 89 -0.69 -13.00 -18.56
CA ARG A 89 -0.68 -11.69 -19.20
C ARG A 89 0.45 -10.79 -18.71
N PHE A 90 0.86 -10.93 -17.45
CA PHE A 90 1.78 -10.01 -16.77
C PHE A 90 3.07 -10.68 -16.28
N GLY A 91 3.17 -12.00 -16.41
CA GLY A 91 4.32 -12.79 -15.99
C GLY A 91 4.19 -13.33 -14.57
N GLU A 92 5.35 -13.59 -13.95
CA GLU A 92 5.44 -14.13 -12.60
C GLU A 92 6.09 -13.12 -11.65
N THR A 93 5.48 -12.93 -10.49
CA THR A 93 6.03 -12.15 -9.38
C THR A 93 6.19 -13.05 -8.17
N THR A 94 7.40 -13.13 -7.63
CA THR A 94 7.68 -13.88 -6.40
C THR A 94 8.24 -12.94 -5.34
N TYR A 95 7.63 -12.94 -4.16
CA TYR A 95 8.12 -12.30 -2.95
C TYR A 95 8.56 -13.37 -1.98
N ARG A 96 9.81 -13.33 -1.52
CA ARG A 96 10.35 -14.28 -0.55
C ARG A 96 11.15 -13.55 0.52
N VAL A 97 10.81 -13.77 1.77
CA VAL A 97 11.63 -13.41 2.91
C VAL A 97 12.75 -14.45 3.00
N ILE A 98 14.00 -14.01 3.14
CA ILE A 98 15.20 -14.87 3.26
C ILE A 98 16.05 -14.41 4.45
N ASN A 99 16.99 -15.25 4.88
CA ASN A 99 17.93 -14.94 5.96
C ASN A 99 17.22 -14.50 7.26
N ILE A 100 16.20 -15.26 7.66
CA ILE A 100 15.42 -14.97 8.86
C ILE A 100 16.29 -15.18 10.10
N ASN A 101 16.61 -14.10 10.79
CA ASN A 101 17.25 -14.12 12.10
C ASN A 101 16.26 -13.61 13.16
N ARG A 102 16.08 -14.40 14.22
CA ARG A 102 15.16 -14.11 15.34
C ARG A 102 15.88 -13.63 16.60
N ALA A 103 17.19 -13.46 16.55
CA ALA A 103 17.95 -12.87 17.64
C ALA A 103 17.60 -11.39 17.79
N GLU A 104 17.82 -10.86 19.00
CA GLU A 104 17.70 -9.42 19.25
C GLU A 104 18.63 -8.66 18.28
N PRO A 105 18.11 -7.67 17.54
CA PRO A 105 18.94 -6.86 16.66
C PRO A 105 19.87 -5.95 17.47
N ASP A 106 21.01 -5.59 16.89
CA ASP A 106 21.95 -4.65 17.52
C ASP A 106 21.25 -3.29 17.78
N PRO A 107 21.20 -2.80 19.04
CA PRO A 107 20.62 -1.49 19.37
C PRO A 107 21.23 -0.34 18.53
N GLY A 108 22.49 -0.46 18.11
CA GLY A 108 23.17 0.50 17.25
C GLY A 108 22.46 0.75 15.91
N LEU A 109 21.75 -0.24 15.36
CA LEU A 109 20.97 -0.10 14.12
C LEU A 109 19.79 0.87 14.26
N PHE A 110 19.34 1.10 15.50
CA PHE A 110 18.25 2.01 15.82
C PHE A 110 18.77 3.31 16.43
N THR A 111 20.09 3.49 16.52
CA THR A 111 20.68 4.78 16.87
C THR A 111 20.71 5.68 15.65
N VAL A 112 20.33 6.93 15.86
CA VAL A 112 20.40 7.94 14.83
C VAL A 112 21.89 8.24 14.55
N PRO A 113 22.35 8.17 13.29
CA PRO A 113 23.71 8.53 12.93
C PRO A 113 24.05 9.95 13.37
N SER A 114 25.31 10.20 13.78
CA SER A 114 25.74 11.49 14.31
C SER A 114 25.70 12.64 13.30
N ASP A 115 25.62 12.33 12.01
CA ASP A 115 25.47 13.26 10.90
C ASP A 115 24.00 13.49 10.49
N TYR A 116 23.04 12.82 11.14
CA TYR A 116 21.61 13.03 10.91
C TYR A 116 21.17 14.41 11.40
N LYS A 117 20.86 15.29 10.46
CA LYS A 117 20.36 16.64 10.76
C LYS A 117 18.84 16.60 10.91
N ILE A 118 18.36 16.76 12.15
CA ILE A 118 16.95 17.03 12.42
C ILE A 118 16.66 18.44 11.93
N GLN A 119 15.86 18.57 10.86
CA GLN A 119 15.25 19.84 10.52
C GLN A 119 13.97 19.96 11.33
N GLU A 120 14.00 20.77 12.38
CA GLU A 120 12.81 21.11 13.14
C GLU A 120 11.86 21.85 12.19
N GLY A 121 10.67 21.29 11.97
CA GLY A 121 9.63 21.94 11.18
C GLY A 121 9.36 23.30 11.78
N GLY A 122 9.66 24.35 11.01
CA GLY A 122 9.54 25.74 11.43
C GLY A 122 8.19 25.98 12.11
N PRO A 123 8.16 26.74 13.19
CA PRO A 123 6.98 26.78 14.01
C PRO A 123 5.89 27.47 13.16
N GLY A 124 4.77 26.76 12.98
CA GLY A 124 3.74 27.10 11.99
C GLY A 124 2.37 26.44 12.21
N GLY A 125 2.18 25.70 13.31
CA GLY A 125 0.87 25.29 13.86
C GLY A 125 0.54 26.14 15.10
N PRO A 126 -0.75 26.35 15.43
CA PRO A 126 -1.27 27.63 15.90
C PRO A 126 -0.77 28.01 17.29
N GLY A 127 0.08 29.01 17.34
CA GLY A 127 0.66 29.49 18.60
C GLY A 127 1.72 30.57 18.41
N ASN A 128 1.31 31.71 17.82
CA ASN A 128 1.97 33.01 18.00
C ASN A 128 3.44 33.14 17.47
N PHE A 129 3.59 33.40 16.17
CA PHE A 129 4.88 33.79 15.56
C PHE A 129 5.19 35.26 15.81
N ILE A 130 6.11 35.53 16.73
CA ILE A 130 6.74 36.84 16.89
C ILE A 130 8.01 36.84 16.03
N PHE A 131 7.95 37.50 14.87
CA PHE A 131 9.14 37.80 14.08
C PHE A 131 10.02 38.76 14.88
N LYS A 132 11.14 38.28 15.41
CA LYS A 132 12.21 39.14 15.89
C LYS A 132 12.93 39.68 14.66
N GLY A 133 12.44 40.80 14.13
CA GLY A 133 13.12 41.54 13.08
C GLY A 133 14.43 42.08 13.62
N GLU A 134 15.54 41.50 13.21
CA GLU A 134 16.86 42.12 13.40
C GLU A 134 16.95 43.31 12.45
N LYS A 135 17.25 44.49 13.00
CA LYS A 135 17.19 45.78 12.31
C LYS A 135 18.27 45.84 11.24
N VAL A 136 17.85 45.92 9.97
CA VAL A 136 18.78 46.18 8.85
C VAL A 136 19.31 47.61 9.01
N PRO A 137 20.63 47.86 8.97
CA PRO A 137 21.17 49.20 9.16
C PRO A 137 20.71 50.12 8.02
N GLY A 138 19.94 51.17 8.36
CA GLY A 138 19.53 52.22 7.42
C GLY A 138 18.08 52.16 6.91
N GLY A 139 17.24 51.26 7.42
CA GLY A 139 15.79 51.25 7.11
C GLY A 139 14.98 51.97 8.19
N ASP A 140 14.11 52.90 7.79
CA ASP A 140 13.22 53.62 8.69
C ASP A 140 12.25 52.66 9.42
N ASP A 141 12.10 52.86 10.73
CA ASP A 141 11.31 52.02 11.62
C ASP A 141 9.80 52.14 11.32
N ILE A 142 9.15 51.04 10.94
CA ILE A 142 7.68 50.99 10.82
C ILE A 142 7.09 50.80 12.23
N GLN A 143 6.60 51.89 12.83
CA GLN A 143 5.90 51.87 14.12
C GLN A 143 4.49 51.28 13.95
N ILE A 144 4.28 50.03 14.41
CA ILE A 144 2.95 49.45 14.51
C ILE A 144 2.27 49.98 15.79
N ILE A 145 1.36 50.93 15.63
CA ILE A 145 0.54 51.47 16.72
C ILE A 145 -0.40 50.36 17.23
N ARG A 146 -0.13 49.86 18.43
CA ARG A 146 -1.05 48.95 19.15
C ARG A 146 -2.29 49.75 19.57
N ARG A 147 -3.43 49.57 18.87
CA ARG A 147 -4.74 49.95 19.41
C ARG A 147 -5.18 48.90 20.41
N GLU A 148 -5.11 49.22 21.70
CA GLU A 148 -5.74 48.43 22.75
C GLU A 148 -7.27 48.49 22.59
N ARG A 149 -7.93 47.32 22.57
CA ARG A 149 -9.39 47.26 22.73
C ARG A 149 -9.69 47.34 24.23
N PRO A 150 -10.53 48.28 24.69
CA PRO A 150 -10.90 48.32 26.10
C PRO A 150 -11.80 47.13 26.44
N ASN A 151 -11.50 46.50 27.58
CA ASN A 151 -12.36 45.50 28.21
C ASN A 151 -13.79 46.03 28.36
N GLN A 152 -14.78 45.23 27.95
CA GLN A 152 -16.15 45.41 28.43
C GLN A 152 -16.61 44.17 29.17
N ARG A 153 -17.24 44.47 30.32
CA ARG A 153 -17.76 43.61 31.38
C ARG A 153 -18.86 42.68 30.91
#